data_AF-A0A7W5JVA1-F1
#
_entry.id   AF-A0A7W5JVA1-F1
#
_cell.length_a   1.000
_cell.length_b   1.000
_cell.length_c   1.000
_cell.angle_alpha   90.00
_cell.angle_beta   90.00
_cell.angle_gamma   90.00
#
_symmetry.space_group_name_H-M   'P 1'
#
loop_
_entity.id
_entity.type
_entity.pdbx_description
1 polymer ?
#
loop_
_entity_poly.entity_id
_entity_poly.type
_entity_poly.pdbx_seq_one_letter_code
_entity_poly.pdbx_strand_id
1 'polypeptide(L)' 'MQRALEIGRNILTDRVGTLVGEGLPERAPYQERPTRYEYRLTAGGRDTFPVLLAMATWRCAHTLGPHESSVAY' A
#
# COMPACT_ATOMS: atom_id res chain seq x y z
N MET A 1 6.65 4.12 -6.60
CA MET A 1 5.33 3.66 -6.10
C MET A 1 4.15 3.97 -7.03
N GLN A 2 4.23 4.96 -7.94
CA GLN A 2 3.07 5.40 -8.73
C GLN A 2 2.74 4.58 -9.99
N ARG A 3 3.43 3.45 -10.24
CA ARG A 3 3.30 2.63 -11.45
C ARG A 3 2.43 1.38 -11.28
N ALA A 4 2.04 1.03 -10.06
CA ALA A 4 1.39 -0.25 -9.76
C ALA A 4 -0.14 -0.19 -9.64
N LEU A 5 -0.72 1.00 -9.79
CA LEU A 5 -2.15 1.23 -9.56
C LEU A 5 -2.68 2.00 -10.77
N GLU A 6 -3.53 1.37 -11.59
CA GLU A 6 -4.29 2.02 -12.68
C GLU A 6 -5.38 2.94 -12.10
N ILE A 7 -5.00 3.83 -11.18
CA ILE A 7 -5.88 4.75 -10.48
C ILE A 7 -5.49 6.17 -10.89
N GLY A 8 -6.49 7.01 -11.16
CA GLY A 8 -6.28 8.41 -11.48
C GLY A 8 -5.42 9.13 -10.43
N ARG A 9 -4.44 9.92 -10.87
CA ARG A 9 -3.46 10.62 -10.03
C ARG A 9 -4.11 11.39 -8.87
N ASN A 10 -5.26 12.02 -9.13
CA ASN A 10 -5.97 12.83 -8.15
C ASN A 10 -6.51 11.97 -7.00
N ILE A 11 -7.18 10.85 -7.32
CA ILE A 11 -7.73 9.92 -6.34
C ILE A 11 -6.61 9.27 -5.51
N LEU A 12 -5.49 8.92 -6.14
CA LEU A 12 -4.35 8.37 -5.42
C LEU A 12 -3.76 9.39 -4.42
N THR A 13 -3.61 10.64 -4.84
CA THR A 13 -3.04 11.70 -4.00
C THR A 13 -3.95 11.99 -2.81
N ASP A 14 -5.26 12.06 -3.05
CA ASP A 14 -6.28 12.26 -2.02
C ASP A 14 -6.27 11.12 -0.99
N ARG A 15 -6.36 9.86 -1.43
CA ARG A 15 -6.32 8.69 -0.54
C ARG A 15 -5.03 8.58 0.26
N VAL A 16 -3.88 8.84 -0.37
CA VAL A 16 -2.60 8.85 0.37
C VAL A 16 -2.59 9.99 1.38
N GLY A 17 -3.12 11.17 1.03
CA GLY A 17 -3.27 12.30 1.94
C GLY A 17 -4.11 11.94 3.17
N THR A 18 -5.26 11.28 2.98
CA THR A 18 -6.10 10.79 4.07
C THR A 18 -5.35 9.81 4.96
N LEU A 19 -4.67 8.81 4.39
CA LEU A 19 -3.91 7.83 5.17
C LEU A 19 -2.79 8.49 5.98
N VAL A 20 -2.13 9.51 5.43
CA VAL A 20 -1.13 10.31 6.16
C VAL A 20 -1.77 11.08 7.31
N GLY A 21 -2.96 11.64 7.09
CA GLY A 21 -3.74 12.32 8.13
C GLY A 21 -4.12 11.40 9.29
N GLU A 22 -4.41 10.13 9.00
CA GLU A 22 -4.68 9.07 9.99
C GLU A 22 -3.40 8.48 10.62
N GLY A 23 -2.21 8.97 10.28
CA GLY A 23 -0.94 8.55 10.87
C GLY A 23 -0.43 7.18 10.41
N LEU A 24 -0.93 6.65 9.30
CA LEU A 24 -0.55 5.33 8.79
C LEU A 24 0.81 5.38 8.07
N PRO A 25 0.98 6.13 6.96
CA PRO A 25 2.28 6.56 6.48
C PRO A 25 2.61 7.99 6.91
N GLU A 26 3.88 8.26 7.11
CA GLU A 26 4.43 9.60 7.30
C GLU A 26 5.23 10.04 6.06
N ARG A 27 5.30 11.35 5.83
CA ARG A 27 6.14 11.95 4.79
C ARG A 27 7.54 12.17 5.35
N ALA A 28 8.49 11.31 5.00
CA ALA A 28 9.88 11.44 5.41
C ALA A 28 10.73 12.03 4.28
N PRO A 29 11.62 13.01 4.54
CA PRO A 29 12.63 13.41 3.57
C PRO A 29 13.61 12.26 3.37
N TYR A 30 13.74 11.77 2.14
CA TYR A 30 14.66 10.69 1.78
C TYR A 30 15.92 11.19 1.08
N GLN A 31 15.83 12.34 0.44
CA GLN A 31 16.94 12.99 -0.24
C GLN A 31 16.90 14.46 0.11
N GLU A 32 18.05 15.06 0.44
CA GLU A 32 18.12 16.48 0.84
C GLU A 32 18.45 17.40 -0.34
N ARG A 33 19.07 16.90 -1.43
CA ARG A 33 19.43 17.69 -2.62
C ARG A 33 19.26 16.91 -3.93
N PRO A 34 18.27 17.23 -4.78
CA PRO A 34 17.03 17.97 -4.46
C PRO A 34 16.19 17.27 -3.39
N THR A 35 15.43 18.04 -2.59
CA THR A 35 14.59 17.48 -1.52
C THR A 35 13.51 16.57 -2.10
N ARG A 36 13.60 15.27 -1.83
CA ARG A 36 12.55 14.30 -2.21
C ARG A 36 11.95 13.69 -0.96
N TYR A 37 10.63 13.61 -0.96
CA TYR A 37 9.85 12.97 0.09
C TYR A 37 9.48 11.56 -0.35
N GLU A 38 9.52 10.63 0.59
CA GLU A 38 8.91 9.32 0.44
C GLU A 38 7.88 9.09 1.55
N TYR A 39 6.94 8.21 1.27
CA TYR A 39 5.93 7.79 2.24
C TYR A 39 6.45 6.54 2.95
N ARG A 40 6.74 6.67 4.25
CA ARG A 40 7.18 5.54 5.09
C ARG A 40 6.04 5.14 6.01
N LEU A 41 5.80 3.84 6.17
CA LEU A 41 4.85 3.36 7.18
C LEU A 41 5.38 3.67 8.58
N THR A 42 4.52 4.30 9.39
CA THR A 42 4.77 4.50 10.82
C THR A 42 4.71 3.16 11.56
N ALA A 43 5.05 3.14 12.85
CA ALA A 43 4.87 1.96 13.68
C ALA A 43 3.40 1.49 13.69
N GLY A 44 2.45 2.40 13.95
CA GLY A 44 1.01 2.09 13.90
C GLY A 44 0.51 1.72 12.50
N GLY A 45 1.12 2.29 11.44
CA GLY A 45 0.88 1.86 10.07
C GLY A 45 1.23 0.40 9.83
N ARG A 46 2.32 -0.10 10.42
CA ARG A 46 2.73 -1.52 10.31
C ARG A 46 1.77 -2.45 11.04
N ASP A 47 1.15 -1.97 12.12
CA ASP A 47 0.16 -2.74 12.88
C ASP A 47 -1.13 -3.02 12.08
N THR A 48 -1.34 -2.36 10.93
CA THR A 48 -2.43 -2.68 10.00
C THR A 48 -2.16 -3.92 9.14
N PHE A 49 -0.92 -4.42 9.11
CA PHE A 49 -0.53 -5.56 8.30
C PHE A 49 -1.39 -6.81 8.50
N PRO A 50 -1.77 -7.22 9.73
CA PRO A 50 -2.65 -8.38 9.95
C PRO A 50 -4.02 -8.23 9.26
N VAL A 51 -4.58 -7.01 9.22
CA VAL A 51 -5.87 -6.74 8.55
C VAL A 51 -5.73 -6.86 7.04
N LEU A 52 -4.66 -6.26 6.48
CA LEU A 52 -4.35 -6.37 5.04
C LEU A 52 -4.11 -7.83 4.64
N LEU A 53 -3.41 -8.59 5.48
CA LEU A 53 -3.16 -10.01 5.28
C LEU A 53 -4.46 -10.80 5.31
N ALA A 54 -5.33 -10.58 6.29
CA ALA A 54 -6.62 -11.26 6.38
C ALA A 54 -7.50 -11.03 5.13
N MET A 55 -7.54 -9.79 4.62
CA MET A 55 -8.24 -9.48 3.38
C MET A 55 -7.63 -10.20 2.16
N ALA A 56 -6.30 -10.24 2.06
CA ALA A 56 -5.61 -10.94 0.99
C ALA A 56 -5.87 -12.46 1.07
N THR A 57 -5.82 -13.06 2.26
CA THR A 57 -6.12 -14.48 2.49
C THR A 57 -7.56 -14.81 2.12
N TRP A 58 -8.52 -13.99 2.55
CA TRP A 58 -9.92 -14.17 2.17
C TRP A 58 -10.10 -14.12 0.64
N ARG A 59 -9.46 -13.14 -0.02
CA ARG A 59 -9.48 -13.05 -1.49
C ARG A 59 -8.91 -14.31 -2.12
N CYS A 60 -7.72 -14.77 -1.70
CA CYS A 60 -7.13 -15.99 -2.24
C CYS A 60 -8.07 -17.19 -2.06
N ALA A 61 -8.72 -17.33 -0.91
CA ALA A 61 -9.65 -18.42 -0.65
C ALA A 61 -10.92 -18.40 -1.53
N HIS A 62 -11.37 -17.23 -2.00
CA HIS A 62 -12.65 -17.09 -2.71
C HIS A 62 -12.52 -16.70 -4.19
N THR A 63 -11.35 -16.25 -4.64
CA THR A 63 -11.13 -15.73 -6.00
C THR A 63 -10.24 -16.66 -6.84
N LEU A 64 -9.45 -17.55 -6.21
CA LEU A 64 -8.76 -18.61 -6.93
C LEU A 64 -9.78 -19.69 -7.30
N GLY A 65 -10.35 -19.57 -8.50
CA GLY A 65 -10.97 -20.73 -9.16
C GLY A 65 -9.92 -21.83 -9.41
N PRO A 66 -10.33 -23.10 -9.59
CA PRO A 66 -9.44 -24.27 -9.67
C PRO A 66 -8.43 -24.28 -10.84
N HIS A 67 -8.21 -23.18 -11.57
CA HIS A 67 -7.35 -23.13 -12.76
C HIS A 67 -6.15 -22.17 -12.67
N GLU A 68 -5.92 -21.47 -11.57
CA GLU A 68 -4.80 -20.53 -11.45
C GLU A 68 -3.87 -20.88 -10.29
N SER A 69 -3.40 -22.14 -10.30
CA SER A 69 -2.27 -22.58 -9.48
C SER A 69 -1.01 -22.65 -10.35
N SER A 70 -0.49 -21.50 -10.72
CA SER A 70 0.91 -21.32 -11.14
C SER A 70 1.24 -19.90 -10.70
N VAL A 71 2.00 -19.70 -9.63
CA VAL A 71 3.46 -19.70 -9.70
C VAL A 71 4.03 -20.28 -8.41
N ALA A 72 4.73 -21.41 -8.54
CA ALA A 72 5.68 -21.90 -7.56
C ALA A 72 6.94 -21.01 -7.57
N TYR A 73 7.49 -20.79 -6.38
CA TYR A 73 8.82 -20.20 -6.14
C TYR A 73 9.93 -21.03 -6.80
#